data_AF-A0A2R6M811-F1
#
_entry.id   AF-A0A2R6M811-F1
#
_cell.length_a   1.000
_cell.length_b   1.000
_cell.length_c   1.000
_cell.angle_alpha   90.00
_cell.angle_beta   90.00
_cell.angle_gamma   90.00
#
_symmetry.space_group_name_H-M   'P 1'
#
loop_
_entity.id
_entity.type
_entity.pdbx_description
1 polymer ?
#
loop_
_entity_poly.entity_id
_entity_poly.type
_entity_poly.pdbx_seq_one_letter_code
_entity_poly.pdbx_strand_id
1 'polypeptide(L)'
;EHSLGVYHLACEALDHLNIQGKRAERVRAAAILHDVGHAPYSHTIEEVIHRHTGKYHDDVHEILAEGQVGDVLRDHGYSPGTIADLIAGEGKLGQLVAGELDVDRMDYLVRDAHHTGVPYGTIDHARLVRELTLVDDELVLAEGNVPTAESLLLARALMNPTVYNHHVTRICRGILQRASERLLTESDVTAEELRRMDDHDFFAALRATPETAEFARRLSDRDLYKRAVWAEMEDVPDDVIDADHEILREFEDDIAAEAEVEPSEVIVNVLDRPSMTESESRVVVNGEIRRLDQQSALVAALQHVQREQWRLGVYAPAEATDAVGHAAERVLGLETDGALVNEIRTRGTPTTLDQF
;
A
#
# COMPACT_ATOMS: atom_id res chain seq x y z
N GLU A 1 16.22 4.26 5.76
CA GLU A 1 17.08 3.11 5.35
C GLU A 1 16.66 2.58 4.00
N HIS A 2 15.36 2.40 3.79
CA HIS A 2 14.76 1.98 2.51
C HIS A 2 15.30 2.77 1.30
N SER A 3 15.23 4.11 1.31
CA SER A 3 15.75 4.92 0.20
C SER A 3 17.24 4.71 -0.13
N LEU A 4 18.06 4.32 0.84
CA LEU A 4 19.47 3.96 0.60
C LEU A 4 19.62 2.59 -0.07
N GLY A 5 18.74 1.64 0.27
CA GLY A 5 18.74 0.34 -0.37
C GLY A 5 18.14 0.39 -1.78
N VAL A 6 17.09 1.19 -2.01
CA VAL A 6 16.59 1.52 -3.37
C VAL A 6 17.69 2.18 -4.20
N TYR A 7 18.41 3.16 -3.63
CA TYR A 7 19.60 3.74 -4.27
C TYR A 7 20.66 2.70 -4.62
N HIS A 8 20.94 1.75 -3.72
CA HIS A 8 21.92 0.69 -3.96
C HIS A 8 21.50 -0.21 -5.11
N LEU A 9 20.25 -0.69 -5.12
CA LEU A 9 19.71 -1.52 -6.19
C LEU A 9 19.67 -0.77 -7.53
N ALA A 10 19.32 0.52 -7.51
CA ALA A 10 19.40 1.37 -8.70
C ALA A 10 20.83 1.47 -9.23
N CYS A 11 21.84 1.58 -8.37
CA CYS A 11 23.24 1.58 -8.80
C CYS A 11 23.63 0.26 -9.50
N GLU A 12 23.31 -0.88 -8.91
CA GLU A 12 23.58 -2.20 -9.47
C GLU A 12 22.87 -2.39 -10.82
N ALA A 13 21.61 -1.97 -10.93
CA ALA A 13 20.84 -2.06 -12.17
C ALA A 13 21.44 -1.17 -13.27
N LEU A 14 21.80 0.08 -12.96
CA LEU A 14 22.42 1.00 -13.92
C LEU A 14 23.77 0.48 -14.42
N ASP A 15 24.58 -0.10 -13.54
CA ASP A 15 25.87 -0.68 -13.90
C ASP A 15 25.68 -1.92 -14.80
N HIS A 16 24.71 -2.79 -14.48
CA HIS A 16 24.36 -3.93 -15.32
C HIS A 16 23.86 -3.52 -16.71
N LEU A 17 22.98 -2.53 -16.78
CA LEU A 17 22.43 -1.97 -18.02
C LEU A 17 23.45 -1.11 -18.80
N ASN A 18 24.67 -0.93 -18.28
CA ASN A 18 25.72 -0.07 -18.85
C ASN A 18 25.27 1.39 -19.05
N ILE A 19 24.41 1.89 -18.16
CA ILE A 19 23.93 3.27 -18.16
C ILE A 19 24.86 4.10 -17.28
N GLN A 20 25.47 5.14 -17.85
CA GLN A 20 26.53 5.91 -17.18
C GLN A 20 26.34 7.43 -17.34
N GLY A 21 27.15 8.19 -16.61
CA GLY A 21 27.17 9.65 -16.62
C GLY A 21 25.85 10.28 -16.13
N LYS A 22 25.52 11.46 -16.67
CA LYS A 22 24.36 12.26 -16.20
C LYS A 22 23.02 11.52 -16.22
N ARG A 23 22.84 10.52 -17.10
CA ARG A 23 21.60 9.73 -17.12
C ARG A 23 21.50 8.84 -15.88
N ALA A 24 22.58 8.13 -15.55
CA ALA A 24 22.67 7.32 -14.34
C ALA A 24 22.57 8.17 -13.08
N GLU A 25 23.25 9.32 -13.03
CA GLU A 25 23.23 10.21 -11.86
C GLU A 25 21.82 10.74 -11.56
N ARG A 26 21.01 11.03 -12.59
CA ARG A 26 19.61 11.45 -12.40
C ARG A 26 18.75 10.33 -11.83
N VAL A 27 18.91 9.10 -12.33
CA VAL A 27 18.17 7.94 -11.79
C VAL A 27 18.59 7.64 -10.36
N ARG A 28 19.88 7.76 -10.03
CA ARG A 28 20.38 7.63 -8.66
C ARG A 28 19.78 8.69 -7.73
N ALA A 29 19.67 9.94 -8.21
CA ALA A 29 19.02 11.02 -7.47
C ALA A 29 17.51 10.75 -7.29
N ALA A 30 16.81 10.26 -8.32
CA ALA A 30 15.41 9.86 -8.21
C ALA A 30 15.24 8.71 -7.21
N ALA A 31 16.06 7.66 -7.29
CA ALA A 31 16.00 6.49 -6.41
C ALA A 31 16.19 6.83 -4.92
N ILE A 32 17.14 7.72 -4.58
CA ILE A 32 17.32 8.12 -3.17
C ILE A 32 16.23 9.08 -2.67
N LEU A 33 15.52 9.76 -3.58
CA LEU A 33 14.50 10.77 -3.27
C LEU A 33 13.06 10.27 -3.50
N HIS A 34 12.84 9.04 -3.96
CA HIS A 34 11.51 8.59 -4.39
C HIS A 34 10.44 8.74 -3.29
N ASP A 35 10.82 8.47 -2.05
CA ASP A 35 9.96 8.56 -0.87
C ASP A 35 9.93 9.93 -0.18
N VAL A 36 10.58 10.96 -0.74
CA VAL A 36 10.73 12.27 -0.08
C VAL A 36 9.40 13.00 0.16
N GLY A 37 8.34 12.60 -0.56
CA GLY A 37 7.01 13.19 -0.43
C GLY A 37 6.05 12.43 0.49
N HIS A 38 6.48 11.34 1.14
CA HIS A 38 5.62 10.66 2.09
C HIS A 38 5.33 11.51 3.34
N ALA A 39 4.04 11.62 3.63
CA ALA A 39 3.50 12.12 4.89
C ALA A 39 3.73 11.07 6.02
N PRO A 40 3.51 11.41 7.30
CA PRO A 40 3.70 10.45 8.39
C PRO A 40 2.81 9.23 8.23
N TYR A 41 3.33 8.04 8.57
CA TYR A 41 2.69 6.75 8.28
C TYR A 41 2.36 6.47 6.80
N SER A 42 3.00 7.19 5.86
CA SER A 42 2.98 6.96 4.42
C SER A 42 1.56 6.83 3.85
N HIS A 43 1.26 5.75 3.12
CA HIS A 43 -0.05 5.48 2.52
C HIS A 43 -1.22 5.44 3.51
N THR A 44 -0.97 5.32 4.82
CA THR A 44 -2.04 5.24 5.82
C THR A 44 -2.93 6.47 5.80
N ILE A 45 -2.33 7.67 5.74
CA ILE A 45 -3.06 8.94 5.77
C ILE A 45 -3.11 9.63 4.40
N GLU A 46 -2.55 8.98 3.38
CA GLU A 46 -2.42 9.57 2.05
C GLU A 46 -3.76 9.96 1.44
N GLU A 47 -4.78 9.11 1.54
CA GLU A 47 -6.13 9.45 1.07
C GLU A 47 -6.77 10.63 1.82
N VAL A 48 -6.39 10.85 3.08
CA VAL A 48 -6.82 12.03 3.84
C VAL A 48 -6.13 13.28 3.28
N ILE A 49 -4.82 13.21 3.04
CA ILE A 49 -4.04 14.30 2.43
C ILE A 49 -4.51 14.62 1.02
N HIS A 50 -4.72 13.61 0.19
CA HIS A 50 -5.12 13.75 -1.20
C HIS A 50 -6.49 14.42 -1.31
N ARG A 51 -7.48 14.04 -0.49
CA ARG A 51 -8.81 14.70 -0.51
C ARG A 51 -8.77 16.20 -0.19
N HIS A 52 -7.78 16.66 0.58
CA HIS A 52 -7.65 18.08 0.95
C HIS A 52 -6.71 18.86 0.03
N THR A 53 -5.66 18.22 -0.49
CA THR A 53 -4.58 18.91 -1.23
C THR A 53 -4.55 18.56 -2.72
N GLY A 54 -5.21 17.48 -3.14
CA GLY A 54 -5.14 16.91 -4.47
C GLY A 54 -3.78 16.32 -4.83
N LYS A 55 -2.95 15.98 -3.83
CA LYS A 55 -1.58 15.48 -4.03
C LYS A 55 -1.35 14.14 -3.36
N TYR A 56 -0.61 13.29 -4.05
CA TYR A 56 -0.07 12.03 -3.56
C TYR A 56 1.39 12.19 -3.11
N HIS A 57 1.98 11.13 -2.57
CA HIS A 57 3.38 11.12 -2.11
C HIS A 57 4.39 11.32 -3.26
N ASP A 58 4.06 10.88 -4.47
CA ASP A 58 4.88 10.99 -5.67
C ASP A 58 4.79 12.36 -6.37
N ASP A 59 3.85 13.24 -5.96
CA ASP A 59 3.74 14.64 -6.39
C ASP A 59 4.83 15.53 -5.75
N VAL A 60 6.09 15.30 -6.13
CA VAL A 60 7.28 15.89 -5.51
C VAL A 60 7.83 17.13 -6.21
N HIS A 61 7.23 17.59 -7.31
CA HIS A 61 7.72 18.76 -8.06
C HIS A 61 7.89 20.00 -7.18
N GLU A 62 6.91 20.30 -6.33
CA GLU A 62 6.99 21.42 -5.39
C GLU A 62 8.04 21.18 -4.30
N ILE A 63 8.10 19.95 -3.78
CA ILE A 63 9.06 19.56 -2.74
C ILE A 63 10.50 19.73 -3.24
N LEU A 64 10.77 19.38 -4.50
CA LEU A 64 12.10 19.47 -5.10
C LEU A 64 12.36 20.86 -5.71
N ALA A 65 11.34 21.62 -6.08
CA ALA A 65 11.51 22.99 -6.56
C ALA A 65 12.01 23.91 -5.44
N GLU A 66 11.57 23.65 -4.21
CA GLU A 66 11.83 24.45 -3.02
C GLU A 66 12.80 23.75 -2.06
N GLY A 67 13.46 24.53 -1.21
CA GLY A 67 14.28 24.00 -0.12
C GLY A 67 15.64 23.41 -0.52
N GLN A 68 16.31 22.85 0.49
CA GLN A 68 17.72 22.48 0.44
C GLN A 68 18.03 21.36 -0.56
N VAL A 69 17.13 20.39 -0.71
CA VAL A 69 17.32 19.28 -1.66
C VAL A 69 17.33 19.80 -3.09
N GLY A 70 16.37 20.68 -3.43
CA GLY A 70 16.31 21.35 -4.72
C GLY A 70 17.56 22.18 -5.02
N ASP A 71 18.07 22.90 -4.03
CA ASP A 71 19.30 23.68 -4.14
C ASP A 71 20.51 22.79 -4.43
N VAL A 72 20.66 21.68 -3.70
CA VAL A 72 21.73 20.69 -3.95
C VAL A 72 21.63 20.11 -5.36
N LEU A 73 20.43 19.74 -5.83
CA LEU A 73 20.24 19.26 -7.20
C LEU A 73 20.71 20.30 -8.23
N ARG A 74 20.32 21.57 -8.05
CA ARG A 74 20.71 22.68 -8.93
C ARG A 74 22.21 22.94 -8.91
N ASP A 75 22.84 22.93 -7.74
CA ASP A 75 24.29 23.14 -7.57
C ASP A 75 25.12 22.06 -8.29
N HIS A 76 24.58 20.84 -8.37
CA HIS A 76 25.19 19.74 -9.13
C HIS A 76 24.76 19.69 -10.60
N GLY A 77 24.00 20.68 -11.08
CA GLY A 77 23.60 20.80 -12.48
C GLY A 77 22.49 19.83 -12.91
N TYR A 78 21.65 19.41 -11.96
CA TYR A 78 20.43 18.64 -12.19
C TYR A 78 19.20 19.55 -12.12
N SER A 79 18.20 19.25 -12.94
CA SER A 79 16.90 19.93 -12.91
C SER A 79 16.00 19.21 -11.92
N PRO A 80 15.51 19.88 -10.84
CA PRO A 80 14.59 19.26 -9.90
C PRO A 80 13.34 18.66 -10.56
N GLY A 81 12.75 19.36 -11.54
CA GLY A 81 11.59 18.85 -12.28
C GLY A 81 11.89 17.53 -12.99
N THR A 82 13.06 17.40 -13.63
CA THR A 82 13.44 16.14 -14.29
C THR A 82 13.66 15.00 -13.30
N ILE A 83 14.05 15.29 -12.05
CA ILE A 83 14.15 14.27 -11.01
C ILE A 83 12.76 13.89 -10.50
N ALA A 84 11.85 14.86 -10.35
CA ALA A 84 10.46 14.61 -10.00
C ALA A 84 9.75 13.73 -11.05
N ASP A 85 9.93 14.03 -12.35
CA ASP A 85 9.38 13.21 -13.44
C ASP A 85 9.87 11.75 -13.34
N LEU A 86 11.16 11.54 -13.04
CA LEU A 86 11.72 10.19 -12.87
C LEU A 86 11.17 9.46 -11.62
N ILE A 87 10.88 10.19 -10.54
CA ILE A 87 10.26 9.65 -9.33
C ILE A 87 8.85 9.17 -9.62
N ALA A 88 8.07 9.94 -10.39
CA ALA A 88 6.75 9.55 -10.88
C ALA A 88 6.77 8.44 -11.97
N GLY A 89 7.92 7.80 -12.19
CA GLY A 89 8.08 6.73 -13.17
C GLY A 89 8.14 7.21 -14.63
N GLU A 90 8.17 8.52 -14.87
CA GLU A 90 8.15 9.07 -16.22
C GLU A 90 9.50 8.94 -16.94
N GLY A 91 9.41 8.86 -18.26
CA GLY A 91 10.57 8.73 -19.14
C GLY A 91 11.20 7.34 -19.13
N LYS A 92 12.22 7.17 -19.97
CA LYS A 92 12.79 5.85 -20.33
C LYS A 92 13.35 5.04 -19.15
N LEU A 93 13.76 5.72 -18.08
CA LEU A 93 14.39 5.08 -16.91
C LEU A 93 13.59 5.31 -15.63
N GLY A 94 12.45 6.00 -15.69
CA GLY A 94 11.57 6.17 -14.54
C GLY A 94 11.01 4.84 -14.05
N GLN A 95 10.71 3.92 -14.99
CA GLN A 95 10.27 2.54 -14.70
C GLN A 95 11.22 1.73 -13.81
N LEU A 96 12.50 2.11 -13.71
CA LEU A 96 13.44 1.48 -12.81
C LEU A 96 13.21 1.90 -11.34
N VAL A 97 12.69 3.11 -11.12
CA VAL A 97 12.39 3.69 -9.81
C VAL A 97 10.93 3.43 -9.42
N ALA A 98 9.99 3.66 -10.34
CA ALA A 98 8.56 3.45 -10.15
C ALA A 98 7.98 2.71 -11.37
N GLY A 99 7.62 1.44 -11.20
CA GLY A 99 7.18 0.54 -12.26
C GLY A 99 6.90 -0.87 -11.77
N GLU A 100 6.50 -1.78 -12.66
CA GLU A 100 6.09 -3.12 -12.19
C GLU A 100 7.23 -4.00 -11.67
N LEU A 101 8.45 -3.72 -12.13
CA LEU A 101 9.69 -4.38 -11.74
C LEU A 101 10.73 -3.36 -11.27
N ASP A 102 10.29 -2.38 -10.48
CA ASP A 102 11.14 -1.33 -9.94
C ASP A 102 12.04 -1.81 -8.78
N VAL A 103 13.07 -1.01 -8.50
CA VAL A 103 14.01 -1.27 -7.41
C VAL A 103 13.44 -0.91 -6.04
N ASP A 104 12.39 -0.08 -5.98
CA ASP A 104 11.64 0.23 -4.76
C ASP A 104 11.05 -1.06 -4.18
N ARG A 105 10.23 -1.75 -4.97
CA ARG A 105 9.59 -3.01 -4.61
C ARG A 105 10.55 -4.12 -4.27
N MET A 106 11.66 -4.19 -4.99
CA MET A 106 12.72 -5.15 -4.69
C MET A 106 13.33 -4.90 -3.30
N ASP A 107 13.49 -3.65 -2.88
CA ASP A 107 13.99 -3.31 -1.56
C ASP A 107 12.95 -3.60 -0.47
N TYR A 108 11.76 -2.99 -0.53
CA TYR A 108 10.84 -3.06 0.61
C TYR A 108 10.36 -4.48 0.87
N LEU A 109 10.16 -5.33 -0.16
CA LEU A 109 9.73 -6.72 0.08
C LEU A 109 10.75 -7.50 0.90
N VAL A 110 12.04 -7.39 0.58
CA VAL A 110 13.13 -8.05 1.30
C VAL A 110 13.33 -7.42 2.67
N ARG A 111 13.30 -6.09 2.74
CA ARG A 111 13.49 -5.33 3.97
C ARG A 111 12.38 -5.62 4.96
N ASP A 112 11.13 -5.58 4.53
CA ASP A 112 9.98 -5.78 5.40
C ASP A 112 9.91 -7.21 5.88
N ALA A 113 10.18 -8.20 5.02
CA ALA A 113 10.34 -9.59 5.43
C ALA A 113 11.41 -9.75 6.50
N HIS A 114 12.57 -9.10 6.32
CA HIS A 114 13.67 -9.14 7.29
C HIS A 114 13.27 -8.51 8.64
N HIS A 115 12.66 -7.32 8.64
CA HIS A 115 12.34 -6.58 9.88
C HIS A 115 11.11 -7.14 10.61
N THR A 116 10.15 -7.70 9.87
CA THR A 116 8.96 -8.35 10.46
C THR A 116 9.23 -9.80 10.87
N GLY A 117 10.29 -10.43 10.35
CA GLY A 117 10.60 -11.84 10.57
C GLY A 117 9.70 -12.80 9.78
N VAL A 118 8.91 -12.28 8.83
CA VAL A 118 8.04 -13.09 7.96
C VAL A 118 8.87 -13.60 6.77
N PRO A 119 9.03 -14.93 6.58
CA PRO A 119 9.96 -15.46 5.58
C PRO A 119 9.45 -15.35 4.14
N TYR A 120 8.19 -14.94 3.94
CA TYR A 120 7.51 -14.99 2.64
C TYR A 120 7.97 -13.93 1.64
N GLY A 121 8.60 -12.83 2.08
CA GLY A 121 9.13 -11.78 1.19
C GLY A 121 10.56 -12.02 0.71
N THR A 122 11.12 -13.21 0.90
CA THR A 122 12.50 -13.52 0.50
C THR A 122 12.59 -13.74 -1.01
N ILE A 123 12.96 -12.69 -1.75
CA ILE A 123 13.20 -12.74 -3.20
C ILE A 123 14.70 -12.67 -3.52
N ASP A 124 15.09 -13.27 -4.65
CA ASP A 124 16.44 -13.09 -5.22
C ASP A 124 16.52 -11.77 -6.00
N HIS A 125 16.56 -10.66 -5.25
CA HIS A 125 16.67 -9.31 -5.80
C HIS A 125 17.95 -9.14 -6.65
N ALA A 126 19.04 -9.82 -6.30
CA ALA A 126 20.28 -9.78 -7.07
C ALA A 126 20.10 -10.40 -8.46
N ARG A 127 19.35 -11.49 -8.57
CA ARG A 127 18.97 -12.06 -9.87
C ARG A 127 18.00 -11.16 -10.62
N LEU A 128 16.98 -10.61 -9.97
CA LEU A 128 16.07 -9.66 -10.63
C LEU A 128 16.84 -8.52 -11.30
N VAL A 129 17.72 -7.85 -10.55
CA VAL A 129 18.54 -6.74 -11.06
C VAL A 129 19.45 -7.15 -12.22
N ARG A 130 20.08 -8.34 -12.15
CA ARG A 130 20.99 -8.84 -13.20
C ARG A 130 20.32 -9.35 -14.47
N GLU A 131 19.00 -9.47 -14.45
CA GLU A 131 18.23 -9.96 -15.58
C GLU A 131 17.36 -8.84 -16.18
N LEU A 132 17.43 -7.62 -15.64
CA LEU A 132 16.83 -6.44 -16.25
C LEU A 132 17.54 -6.12 -17.57
N THR A 133 16.76 -5.86 -18.60
CA THR A 133 17.24 -5.38 -19.91
C THR A 133 16.30 -4.34 -20.47
N LEU A 134 16.77 -3.56 -21.44
CA LEU A 134 15.97 -2.59 -22.17
C LEU A 134 15.69 -3.10 -23.58
N VAL A 135 14.42 -3.27 -23.92
CA VAL A 135 13.97 -3.62 -25.27
C VAL A 135 12.99 -2.53 -25.71
N ASP A 136 13.28 -1.87 -26.83
CA ASP A 136 12.48 -0.75 -27.35
C ASP A 136 12.21 0.37 -26.31
N ASP A 137 13.22 0.67 -25.49
CA ASP A 137 13.17 1.63 -24.37
C ASP A 137 12.27 1.22 -23.18
N GLU A 138 11.84 -0.04 -23.12
CA GLU A 138 11.04 -0.59 -22.02
C GLU A 138 11.89 -1.48 -21.12
N LEU A 139 11.70 -1.35 -19.80
CA LEU A 139 12.37 -2.20 -18.83
C LEU A 139 11.67 -3.56 -18.75
N VAL A 140 12.40 -4.62 -19.10
CA VAL A 140 11.87 -6.00 -19.17
C VAL A 140 12.86 -6.98 -18.53
N LEU A 141 12.38 -8.17 -18.15
CA LEU A 141 13.28 -9.27 -17.78
C LEU A 141 13.73 -10.06 -19.01
N ALA A 142 15.03 -10.34 -19.05
CA ALA A 142 15.67 -11.13 -20.09
C ALA A 142 15.08 -12.55 -20.18
N GLU A 143 15.27 -13.18 -21.34
CA GLU A 143 14.72 -14.49 -21.64
C GLU A 143 15.13 -15.56 -20.62
N GLY A 144 14.17 -16.42 -20.23
CA GLY A 144 14.39 -17.48 -19.24
C GLY A 144 14.20 -17.05 -17.78
N ASN A 145 13.78 -15.82 -17.51
CA ASN A 145 13.59 -15.30 -16.15
C ASN A 145 12.13 -15.13 -15.72
N VAL A 146 11.19 -15.80 -16.40
CA VAL A 146 9.79 -15.90 -15.94
C VAL A 146 9.69 -16.37 -14.48
N PRO A 147 10.41 -17.43 -14.02
CA PRO A 147 10.34 -17.86 -12.62
C PRO A 147 10.83 -16.80 -11.62
N THR A 148 11.78 -15.95 -12.04
CA THR A 148 12.28 -14.86 -11.21
C THR A 148 11.19 -13.80 -11.01
N ALA A 149 10.47 -13.45 -12.08
CA ALA A 149 9.33 -12.54 -12.01
C ALA A 149 8.17 -13.12 -11.17
N GLU A 150 7.86 -14.40 -11.36
CA GLU A 150 6.87 -15.14 -10.57
C GLU A 150 7.20 -15.14 -9.07
N SER A 151 8.48 -15.26 -8.71
CA SER A 151 8.89 -15.25 -7.30
C SER A 151 8.59 -13.92 -6.60
N LEU A 152 8.70 -12.80 -7.32
CA LEU A 152 8.33 -11.47 -6.83
C LEU A 152 6.83 -11.38 -6.56
N LEU A 153 6.02 -11.85 -7.52
CA LEU A 153 4.56 -11.85 -7.39
C LEU A 153 4.08 -12.73 -6.24
N LEU A 154 4.67 -13.92 -6.10
CA LEU A 154 4.36 -14.84 -5.01
C LEU A 154 4.73 -14.22 -3.66
N ALA A 155 5.91 -13.63 -3.55
CA ALA A 155 6.36 -12.95 -2.34
C ALA A 155 5.39 -11.83 -1.93
N ARG A 156 5.00 -10.97 -2.88
CA ARG A 156 4.01 -9.90 -2.63
C ARG A 156 2.65 -10.46 -2.25
N ALA A 157 2.15 -11.48 -2.95
CA ALA A 157 0.86 -12.11 -2.66
C ALA A 157 0.82 -12.72 -1.25
N LEU A 158 1.94 -13.21 -0.72
CA LEU A 158 2.04 -13.73 0.65
C LEU A 158 2.26 -12.62 1.68
N MET A 159 3.05 -11.58 1.37
CA MET A 159 3.32 -10.45 2.25
C MET A 159 2.08 -9.58 2.46
N ASN A 160 1.25 -9.38 1.43
CA ASN A 160 0.03 -8.57 1.47
C ASN A 160 -0.90 -8.94 2.63
N PRO A 161 -1.49 -10.15 2.72
CA PRO A 161 -2.37 -10.50 3.83
C PRO A 161 -1.64 -10.62 5.17
N THR A 162 -0.35 -11.01 5.16
CA THR A 162 0.41 -11.35 6.37
C THR A 162 0.90 -10.11 7.12
N VAL A 163 1.29 -9.06 6.39
CA VAL A 163 1.92 -7.85 6.94
C VAL A 163 1.06 -6.63 6.65
N TYR A 164 0.87 -6.29 5.37
CA TYR A 164 0.31 -5.01 4.97
C TYR A 164 -1.20 -4.89 5.26
N ASN A 165 -1.95 -5.96 4.99
CA ASN A 165 -3.40 -6.07 5.19
C ASN A 165 -3.76 -6.95 6.40
N HIS A 166 -2.80 -7.21 7.28
CA HIS A 166 -3.08 -7.87 8.55
C HIS A 166 -4.12 -7.07 9.34
N HIS A 167 -5.12 -7.74 9.91
CA HIS A 167 -6.28 -7.09 10.54
C HIS A 167 -5.89 -6.05 11.61
N VAL A 168 -4.85 -6.31 12.42
CA VAL A 168 -4.36 -5.33 13.40
C VAL A 168 -3.74 -4.10 12.71
N THR A 169 -3.00 -4.28 11.62
CA THR A 169 -2.47 -3.16 10.81
C THR A 169 -3.62 -2.32 10.26
N ARG A 170 -4.66 -2.96 9.73
CA ARG A 170 -5.87 -2.29 9.22
C ARG A 170 -6.62 -1.51 10.30
N ILE A 171 -6.74 -2.07 11.51
CA ILE A 171 -7.31 -1.35 12.66
C ILE A 171 -6.50 -0.09 12.99
N CYS A 172 -5.18 -0.21 13.10
CA CYS A 172 -4.32 0.95 13.37
C CYS A 172 -4.43 2.01 12.27
N ARG A 173 -4.49 1.59 11.00
CA ARG A 173 -4.68 2.50 9.85
C ARG A 173 -5.99 3.25 9.95
N GLY A 174 -7.10 2.56 10.23
CA GLY A 174 -8.40 3.21 10.41
C GLY A 174 -8.41 4.23 11.54
N ILE A 175 -7.79 3.90 12.68
CA ILE A 175 -7.66 4.82 13.83
C ILE A 175 -6.83 6.05 13.43
N LEU A 176 -5.70 5.87 12.73
CA LEU A 176 -4.86 6.96 12.26
C LEU A 176 -5.57 7.85 11.23
N GLN A 177 -6.32 7.26 10.30
CA GLN A 177 -7.12 8.00 9.32
C GLN A 177 -8.18 8.87 10.02
N ARG A 178 -8.94 8.29 10.95
CA ARG A 178 -9.93 9.04 11.74
C ARG A 178 -9.28 10.15 12.56
N ALA A 179 -8.15 9.87 13.20
CA ALA A 179 -7.40 10.85 13.97
C ALA A 179 -6.90 12.00 13.08
N SER A 180 -6.45 11.70 11.86
CA SER A 180 -5.98 12.70 10.89
C SER A 180 -7.11 13.63 10.45
N GLU A 181 -8.26 13.08 10.05
CA GLU A 181 -9.41 13.89 9.64
C GLU A 181 -9.92 14.78 10.78
N ARG A 182 -9.97 14.22 11.99
CA ARG A 182 -10.38 14.96 13.18
C ARG A 182 -9.38 16.07 13.51
N LEU A 183 -8.08 15.83 13.35
CA LEU A 183 -7.04 16.83 13.54
C LEU A 183 -7.22 18.00 12.56
N LEU A 184 -7.44 17.72 11.28
CA LEU A 184 -7.65 18.75 10.25
C LEU A 184 -8.94 19.58 10.48
N THR A 185 -9.93 18.99 11.16
CA THR A 185 -11.22 19.67 11.43
C THR A 185 -11.20 20.48 12.74
N GLU A 186 -10.53 19.97 13.78
CA GLU A 186 -10.63 20.49 15.15
C GLU A 186 -9.39 21.26 15.61
N SER A 187 -8.40 21.45 14.73
CA SER A 187 -7.17 22.20 15.04
C SER A 187 -6.79 23.17 13.93
N ASP A 188 -5.78 24.00 14.19
CA ASP A 188 -5.21 24.92 13.19
C ASP A 188 -4.24 24.23 12.21
N VAL A 189 -3.99 22.91 12.34
CA VAL A 189 -3.09 22.17 11.45
C VAL A 189 -3.74 22.03 10.08
N THR A 190 -3.06 22.55 9.05
CA THR A 190 -3.50 22.42 7.65
C THR A 190 -3.08 21.08 7.04
N ALA A 191 -3.74 20.67 5.96
CA ALA A 191 -3.36 19.46 5.25
C ALA A 191 -1.98 19.57 4.60
N GLU A 192 -1.60 20.77 4.15
CA GLU A 192 -0.25 21.08 3.66
C GLU A 192 0.81 20.93 4.75
N GLU A 193 0.52 21.37 5.98
CA GLU A 193 1.42 21.15 7.12
C GLU A 193 1.51 19.67 7.48
N LEU A 194 0.37 18.97 7.57
CA LEU A 194 0.35 17.54 7.88
C LEU A 194 1.15 16.71 6.87
N ARG A 195 1.06 17.05 5.57
CA ARG A 195 1.84 16.42 4.50
C ARG A 195 3.36 16.55 4.69
N ARG A 196 3.81 17.55 5.46
CA ARG A 196 5.24 17.84 5.70
C ARG A 196 5.72 17.43 7.10
N MET A 197 4.85 16.89 7.94
CA MET A 197 5.22 16.40 9.27
C MET A 197 6.00 15.09 9.19
N ASP A 198 6.74 14.77 10.24
CA ASP A 198 7.17 13.41 10.54
C ASP A 198 6.20 12.72 11.52
N ASP A 199 6.43 11.44 11.81
CA ASP A 199 5.58 10.66 12.71
C ASP A 199 5.51 11.27 14.12
N HIS A 200 6.59 11.91 14.58
CA HIS A 200 6.67 12.50 15.92
C HIS A 200 5.88 13.79 16.02
N ASP A 201 6.01 14.68 15.04
CA ASP A 201 5.26 15.92 14.93
C ASP A 201 3.76 15.63 14.84
N PHE A 202 3.38 14.65 14.02
CA PHE A 202 2.00 14.23 13.90
C PHE A 202 1.44 13.68 15.23
N PHE A 203 2.15 12.78 15.90
CA PHE A 203 1.72 12.29 17.22
C PHE A 203 1.73 13.36 18.31
N ALA A 204 2.60 14.37 18.21
CA ALA A 204 2.58 15.51 19.11
C ALA A 204 1.32 16.37 18.89
N ALA A 205 0.97 16.64 17.63
CA ALA A 205 -0.25 17.36 17.26
C ALA A 205 -1.51 16.62 17.74
N LEU A 206 -1.61 15.30 17.49
CA LEU A 206 -2.74 14.50 17.95
C LEU A 206 -2.94 14.53 19.48
N ARG A 207 -1.84 14.58 20.25
CA ARG A 207 -1.90 14.65 21.72
C ARG A 207 -2.23 16.04 22.24
N ALA A 208 -1.87 17.09 21.50
CA ALA A 208 -2.13 18.47 21.87
C ALA A 208 -3.59 18.88 21.64
N THR A 209 -4.26 18.25 20.67
CA THR A 209 -5.67 18.50 20.34
C THR A 209 -6.59 17.57 21.17
N PRO A 210 -7.46 18.11 22.06
CA PRO A 210 -8.30 17.30 22.96
C PRO A 210 -9.17 16.27 22.24
N GLU A 211 -9.72 16.63 21.08
CA GLU A 211 -10.63 15.83 20.26
C GLU A 211 -9.94 14.63 19.60
N THR A 212 -8.61 14.63 19.53
CA THR A 212 -7.81 13.53 18.96
C THR A 212 -6.94 12.80 19.99
N ALA A 213 -6.86 13.32 21.21
CA ALA A 213 -5.98 12.79 22.26
C ALA A 213 -6.27 11.33 22.59
N GLU A 214 -7.54 10.91 22.52
CA GLU A 214 -7.96 9.54 22.76
C GLU A 214 -7.44 8.56 21.68
N PHE A 215 -7.44 8.95 20.40
CA PHE A 215 -6.85 8.13 19.34
C PHE A 215 -5.34 7.96 19.55
N ALA A 216 -4.64 9.05 19.90
CA ALA A 216 -3.22 9.01 20.19
C ALA A 216 -2.90 8.11 21.41
N ARG A 217 -3.73 8.17 22.46
CA ARG A 217 -3.62 7.30 23.64
C ARG A 217 -3.80 5.83 23.25
N ARG A 218 -4.87 5.51 22.52
CA ARG A 218 -5.16 4.13 22.06
C ARG A 218 -4.02 3.53 21.25
N LEU A 219 -3.45 4.30 20.33
CA LEU A 219 -2.31 3.86 19.53
C LEU A 219 -1.05 3.67 20.40
N SER A 220 -0.77 4.61 21.32
CA SER A 220 0.41 4.57 22.19
C SER A 220 0.36 3.42 23.20
N ASP A 221 -0.81 3.17 23.79
CA ASP A 221 -1.03 2.13 24.79
C ASP A 221 -1.39 0.77 24.16
N ARG A 222 -1.52 0.73 22.82
CA ARG A 222 -1.99 -0.42 22.04
C ARG A 222 -3.38 -0.91 22.47
N ASP A 223 -4.22 0.01 22.94
CA ASP A 223 -5.64 -0.16 23.27
C ASP A 223 -6.49 -0.03 21.98
N LEU A 224 -6.25 -0.98 21.08
CA LEU A 224 -6.82 -1.00 19.73
C LEU A 224 -8.24 -1.55 19.73
N TYR A 225 -9.04 -1.07 18.78
CA TYR A 225 -10.34 -1.65 18.43
C TYR A 225 -10.21 -3.14 18.09
N LYS A 226 -11.33 -3.84 18.16
CA LYS A 226 -11.49 -5.27 17.89
C LYS A 226 -12.40 -5.46 16.68
N ARG A 227 -12.28 -6.63 16.06
CA ARG A 227 -13.11 -7.03 14.91
C ARG A 227 -14.54 -7.25 15.40
N ALA A 228 -15.46 -6.38 15.00
CA ALA A 228 -16.90 -6.57 15.11
C ALA A 228 -17.40 -7.40 13.92
N VAL A 229 -16.88 -7.14 12.72
CA VAL A 229 -17.13 -7.94 11.51
C VAL A 229 -15.81 -8.24 10.79
N TRP A 230 -15.73 -9.44 10.21
CA TRP A 230 -14.68 -9.88 9.30
C TRP A 230 -15.29 -10.79 8.23
N ALA A 231 -15.77 -10.18 7.15
CA ALA A 231 -16.58 -10.83 6.12
C ALA A 231 -15.77 -11.09 4.84
N GLU A 232 -16.05 -12.20 4.17
CA GLU A 232 -15.48 -12.54 2.86
C GLU A 232 -16.17 -11.75 1.75
N MET A 233 -15.52 -11.59 0.60
CA MET A 233 -16.05 -10.78 -0.51
C MET A 233 -17.43 -11.26 -1.00
N GLU A 234 -17.69 -12.58 -0.92
CA GLU A 234 -18.98 -13.16 -1.31
C GLU A 234 -20.15 -12.78 -0.41
N ASP A 235 -19.87 -12.37 0.83
CA ASP A 235 -20.86 -12.03 1.85
C ASP A 235 -21.16 -10.53 1.91
N VAL A 236 -20.52 -9.74 1.03
CA VAL A 236 -20.60 -8.28 1.02
C VAL A 236 -21.26 -7.82 -0.28
N PRO A 237 -22.31 -6.99 -0.21
CA PRO A 237 -22.94 -6.40 -1.39
C PRO A 237 -21.96 -5.55 -2.24
N ASP A 238 -22.12 -5.56 -3.56
CA ASP A 238 -21.24 -4.84 -4.49
C ASP A 238 -21.23 -3.32 -4.24
N ASP A 239 -22.37 -2.74 -3.82
CA ASP A 239 -22.49 -1.32 -3.48
C ASP A 239 -21.72 -0.95 -2.20
N VAL A 240 -21.51 -1.90 -1.28
CA VAL A 240 -20.62 -1.72 -0.13
C VAL A 240 -19.16 -1.89 -0.53
N ILE A 241 -18.85 -2.82 -1.44
CA ILE A 241 -17.48 -3.03 -1.95
C ILE A 241 -16.99 -1.80 -2.71
N ASP A 242 -17.85 -1.21 -3.54
CA ASP A 242 -17.52 -0.08 -4.39
C ASP A 242 -17.87 1.28 -3.75
N ALA A 243 -18.18 1.29 -2.45
CA ALA A 243 -18.51 2.50 -1.70
C ALA A 243 -17.30 3.45 -1.62
N ASP A 244 -17.54 4.72 -1.93
CA ASP A 244 -16.55 5.77 -1.73
C ASP A 244 -16.47 6.20 -0.24
N HIS A 245 -15.57 7.13 0.04
CA HIS A 245 -15.36 7.59 1.40
C HIS A 245 -16.61 8.20 2.06
N GLU A 246 -17.42 8.97 1.32
CA GLU A 246 -18.59 9.64 1.89
C GLU A 246 -19.64 8.60 2.28
N ILE A 247 -19.88 7.62 1.40
CA ILE A 247 -20.80 6.50 1.66
C ILE A 247 -20.30 5.65 2.83
N LEU A 248 -18.99 5.34 2.90
CA LEU A 248 -18.44 4.60 4.04
C LEU A 248 -18.61 5.33 5.37
N ARG A 249 -18.53 6.67 5.37
CA ARG A 249 -18.80 7.49 6.57
C ARG A 249 -20.28 7.44 6.96
N GLU A 250 -21.19 7.50 5.99
CA GLU A 250 -22.63 7.34 6.25
C GLU A 250 -22.93 5.97 6.87
N PHE A 251 -22.32 4.89 6.35
CA PHE A 251 -22.47 3.56 6.95
C PHE A 251 -21.97 3.49 8.39
N GLU A 252 -20.83 4.11 8.71
CA GLU A 252 -20.33 4.15 10.08
C GLU A 252 -21.28 4.88 11.02
N ASP A 253 -21.84 6.01 10.59
CA ASP A 253 -22.80 6.79 11.36
C ASP A 253 -24.11 6.00 11.60
N ASP A 254 -24.63 5.33 10.58
CA ASP A 254 -25.83 4.48 10.67
C ASP A 254 -25.59 3.28 11.60
N ILE A 255 -24.43 2.62 11.49
CA ILE A 255 -24.05 1.51 12.37
C ILE A 255 -23.92 1.99 13.81
N ALA A 256 -23.28 3.14 14.03
CA ALA A 256 -23.11 3.72 15.37
C ALA A 256 -24.47 4.07 16.00
N ALA A 257 -25.36 4.71 15.23
CA ALA A 257 -26.70 5.05 15.67
C ALA A 257 -27.53 3.81 16.02
N GLU A 258 -27.44 2.75 15.22
CA GLU A 258 -28.15 1.50 15.48
C GLU A 258 -27.57 0.69 16.66
N ALA A 259 -26.26 0.75 16.87
CA ALA A 259 -25.58 0.11 17.99
C ALA A 259 -25.60 0.94 19.30
N GLU A 260 -26.16 2.15 19.26
CA GLU A 260 -26.18 3.11 20.38
C GLU A 260 -24.77 3.46 20.91
N VAL A 261 -23.81 3.62 20.00
CA VAL A 261 -22.40 4.00 20.29
C VAL A 261 -22.02 5.32 19.62
N GLU A 262 -20.89 5.89 19.99
CA GLU A 262 -20.40 7.12 19.34
C GLU A 262 -19.86 6.81 17.94
N PRO A 263 -20.09 7.67 16.92
CA PRO A 263 -19.57 7.44 15.56
C PRO A 263 -18.06 7.21 15.48
N SER A 264 -17.29 7.84 16.38
CA SER A 264 -15.83 7.63 16.47
C SER A 264 -15.44 6.21 16.89
N GLU A 265 -16.36 5.45 17.47
CA GLU A 265 -16.15 4.08 17.93
C GLU A 265 -16.38 3.04 16.83
N VAL A 266 -16.88 3.44 15.66
CA VAL A 266 -17.06 2.54 14.51
C VAL A 266 -16.08 2.90 13.40
N ILE A 267 -15.42 1.89 12.86
CA ILE A 267 -14.61 2.01 11.65
C ILE A 267 -15.04 0.93 10.68
N VAL A 268 -15.49 1.33 9.50
CA VAL A 268 -15.74 0.43 8.37
C VAL A 268 -14.52 0.53 7.46
N ASN A 269 -13.88 -0.60 7.20
CA ASN A 269 -12.72 -0.68 6.32
C ASN A 269 -12.95 -1.72 5.22
N VAL A 270 -13.14 -1.20 4.02
CA VAL A 270 -13.28 -1.96 2.77
C VAL A 270 -11.96 -1.85 2.00
N LEU A 271 -11.48 -2.96 1.46
CA LEU A 271 -10.31 -2.95 0.56
C LEU A 271 -10.82 -2.83 -0.87
N ASP A 272 -10.05 -2.17 -1.73
CA ASP A 272 -10.33 -2.18 -3.16
C ASP A 272 -10.43 -3.62 -3.70
N ARG A 273 -11.16 -3.76 -4.81
CA ARG A 273 -11.23 -5.05 -5.50
C ARG A 273 -9.82 -5.51 -5.86
N PRO A 274 -9.44 -6.76 -5.56
CA PRO A 274 -8.10 -7.23 -5.80
C PRO A 274 -7.67 -7.04 -7.25
N SER A 275 -6.51 -6.41 -7.44
CA SER A 275 -5.84 -6.23 -8.70
C SER A 275 -4.38 -6.64 -8.58
N MET A 276 -3.77 -7.02 -9.70
CA MET A 276 -2.35 -7.35 -9.78
C MET A 276 -1.77 -6.62 -10.98
N THR A 277 -1.52 -5.33 -10.89
CA THR A 277 -0.88 -4.57 -11.98
C THR A 277 0.52 -5.13 -12.29
N GLU A 278 1.16 -5.75 -11.31
CA GLU A 278 2.47 -6.39 -11.47
C GLU A 278 2.41 -7.61 -12.38
N SER A 279 1.22 -8.21 -12.53
CA SER A 279 1.02 -9.28 -13.50
C SER A 279 1.16 -8.81 -14.96
N GLU A 280 1.13 -7.49 -15.17
CA GLU A 280 1.41 -6.85 -16.45
C GLU A 280 2.92 -6.66 -16.72
N SER A 281 3.78 -7.04 -15.77
CA SER A 281 5.23 -7.06 -15.93
C SER A 281 5.64 -7.72 -17.25
N ARG A 282 6.59 -7.11 -17.92
CA ARG A 282 7.03 -7.51 -19.26
C ARG A 282 8.27 -8.40 -19.17
N VAL A 283 8.19 -9.54 -19.84
CA VAL A 283 9.21 -10.58 -19.89
C VAL A 283 9.50 -10.96 -21.34
N VAL A 284 10.75 -11.24 -21.67
CA VAL A 284 11.12 -11.72 -23.00
C VAL A 284 10.92 -13.24 -23.07
N VAL A 285 10.13 -13.71 -24.04
CA VAL A 285 9.88 -15.14 -24.28
C VAL A 285 9.97 -15.42 -25.78
N ASN A 286 10.88 -16.31 -26.19
CA ASN A 286 11.15 -16.62 -27.60
C ASN A 286 11.51 -15.37 -28.43
N GLY A 287 12.23 -14.42 -27.82
CA GLY A 287 12.63 -13.17 -28.47
C GLY A 287 11.54 -12.10 -28.60
N GLU A 288 10.33 -12.31 -28.07
CA GLU A 288 9.24 -11.34 -28.06
C GLU A 288 8.95 -10.86 -26.64
N ILE A 289 8.60 -9.57 -26.48
CA ILE A 289 8.08 -9.04 -25.21
C ILE A 289 6.67 -9.57 -25.01
N ARG A 290 6.41 -10.16 -23.83
CA ARG A 290 5.09 -10.64 -23.42
C ARG A 290 4.77 -10.19 -22.00
N ARG A 291 3.48 -10.09 -21.68
CA ARG A 291 3.03 -9.87 -20.30
C ARG A 291 3.08 -11.19 -19.51
N LEU A 292 3.41 -11.09 -18.22
CA LEU A 292 3.60 -12.23 -17.36
C LEU A 292 2.30 -13.01 -17.11
N ASP A 293 1.16 -12.33 -16.98
CA ASP A 293 -0.17 -12.93 -16.86
C ASP A 293 -0.55 -13.88 -18.01
N GLN A 294 -0.10 -13.60 -19.23
CA GLN A 294 -0.34 -14.44 -20.40
C GLN A 294 0.56 -15.68 -20.45
N GLN A 295 1.63 -15.72 -19.65
CA GLN A 295 2.64 -16.77 -19.70
C GLN A 295 2.66 -17.65 -18.43
N SER A 296 2.02 -17.22 -17.35
CA SER A 296 2.10 -17.88 -16.05
C SER A 296 0.73 -18.30 -15.53
N ALA A 297 0.51 -19.62 -15.43
CA ALA A 297 -0.65 -20.17 -14.73
C ALA A 297 -0.66 -19.82 -13.23
N LEU A 298 0.53 -19.59 -12.65
CA LEU A 298 0.65 -19.16 -11.26
C LEU A 298 0.01 -17.78 -11.04
N VAL A 299 0.18 -16.85 -11.98
CA VAL A 299 -0.43 -15.51 -11.88
C VAL A 299 -1.95 -15.60 -11.78
N ALA A 300 -2.58 -16.40 -12.63
CA ALA A 300 -4.04 -16.61 -12.58
C ALA A 300 -4.49 -17.22 -11.24
N ALA A 301 -3.70 -18.16 -10.70
CA ALA A 301 -3.97 -18.73 -9.37
C ALA A 301 -3.81 -17.69 -8.26
N LEU A 302 -2.79 -16.82 -8.32
CA LEU A 302 -2.57 -15.76 -7.33
C LEU A 302 -3.71 -14.74 -7.31
N GLN A 303 -4.27 -14.38 -8.49
CA GLN A 303 -5.44 -13.51 -8.56
C GLN A 303 -6.66 -14.12 -7.84
N HIS A 304 -6.86 -15.43 -7.96
CA HIS A 304 -7.91 -16.12 -7.23
C HIS A 304 -7.66 -16.10 -5.72
N VAL A 305 -6.44 -16.40 -5.28
CA VAL A 305 -6.04 -16.37 -3.87
C VAL A 305 -6.26 -14.98 -3.26
N GLN A 306 -5.96 -13.90 -3.98
CA GLN A 306 -6.20 -12.55 -3.46
C GLN A 306 -7.69 -12.26 -3.22
N ARG A 307 -8.60 -12.78 -4.07
CA ARG A 307 -10.04 -12.68 -3.86
C ARG A 307 -10.48 -13.45 -2.62
N GLU A 308 -9.98 -14.67 -2.44
CA GLU A 308 -10.26 -15.49 -1.27
C GLU A 308 -9.71 -14.89 0.04
N GLN A 309 -8.65 -14.09 -0.04
CA GLN A 309 -8.05 -13.38 1.10
C GLN A 309 -8.66 -12.02 1.37
N TRP A 310 -9.46 -11.49 0.44
CA TRP A 310 -10.11 -10.19 0.60
C TRP A 310 -11.08 -10.23 1.78
N ARG A 311 -11.10 -9.17 2.59
CA ARG A 311 -11.96 -9.08 3.76
C ARG A 311 -12.51 -7.67 3.96
N LEU A 312 -13.80 -7.56 4.22
CA LEU A 312 -14.40 -6.37 4.83
C LEU A 312 -14.22 -6.44 6.34
N GLY A 313 -13.74 -5.36 6.94
CA GLY A 313 -13.55 -5.24 8.38
C GLY A 313 -14.44 -4.16 8.96
N VAL A 314 -15.17 -4.47 10.03
CA VAL A 314 -15.80 -3.47 10.91
C VAL A 314 -15.15 -3.58 12.27
N TYR A 315 -14.70 -2.45 12.81
CA TYR A 315 -13.94 -2.39 14.04
C TYR A 315 -14.60 -1.49 15.08
N ALA A 316 -14.55 -1.90 16.33
CA ALA A 316 -15.10 -1.15 17.47
C ALA A 316 -14.33 -1.42 18.78
N PRO A 317 -14.51 -0.61 19.83
CA PRO A 317 -14.08 -0.96 21.19
C PRO A 317 -14.54 -2.37 21.59
N ALA A 318 -13.75 -3.06 22.42
CA ALA A 318 -13.96 -4.48 22.72
C ALA A 318 -15.33 -4.77 23.36
N GLU A 319 -15.82 -3.83 24.15
CA GLU A 319 -17.11 -3.85 24.82
C GLU A 319 -18.31 -3.63 23.87
N ALA A 320 -18.06 -3.04 22.70
CA ALA A 320 -19.09 -2.67 21.73
C ALA A 320 -19.16 -3.62 20.53
N THR A 321 -18.23 -4.58 20.37
CA THR A 321 -18.12 -5.41 19.16
C THR A 321 -19.38 -6.19 18.82
N ASP A 322 -20.09 -6.71 19.82
CA ASP A 322 -21.29 -7.52 19.58
C ASP A 322 -22.44 -6.66 19.06
N ALA A 323 -22.67 -5.49 19.68
CA ALA A 323 -23.71 -4.54 19.26
C ALA A 323 -23.39 -3.98 17.87
N VAL A 324 -22.16 -3.51 17.66
CA VAL A 324 -21.69 -2.97 16.38
C VAL A 324 -21.71 -4.03 15.29
N GLY A 325 -21.32 -5.27 15.58
CA GLY A 325 -21.28 -6.34 14.59
C GLY A 325 -22.67 -6.69 14.08
N HIS A 326 -23.66 -6.78 14.97
CA HIS A 326 -25.04 -7.02 14.58
C HIS A 326 -25.69 -5.82 13.88
N ALA A 327 -25.36 -4.59 14.26
CA ALA A 327 -25.79 -3.40 13.54
C ALA A 327 -25.19 -3.37 12.12
N ALA A 328 -23.89 -3.61 12.00
CA ALA A 328 -23.18 -3.67 10.72
C ALA A 328 -23.74 -4.72 9.77
N GLU A 329 -24.05 -5.93 10.27
CA GLU A 329 -24.69 -6.97 9.45
C GLU A 329 -26.01 -6.49 8.82
N ARG A 330 -26.82 -5.73 9.56
CA ARG A 330 -28.11 -5.22 9.08
C ARG A 330 -27.97 -4.00 8.17
N VAL A 331 -27.16 -3.02 8.58
CA VAL A 331 -26.95 -1.77 7.83
C VAL A 331 -26.27 -2.06 6.48
N LEU A 332 -25.24 -2.89 6.48
CA LEU A 332 -24.47 -3.22 5.27
C LEU A 332 -25.07 -4.38 4.47
N GLY A 333 -26.15 -5.01 4.96
CA GLY A 333 -26.79 -6.15 4.28
C GLY A 333 -25.87 -7.36 4.11
N LEU A 334 -25.06 -7.69 5.12
CA LEU A 334 -24.08 -8.77 5.05
C LEU A 334 -24.72 -10.15 5.19
N GLU A 335 -24.25 -11.13 4.42
CA GLU A 335 -24.73 -12.52 4.46
C GLU A 335 -23.84 -13.41 5.36
N THR A 336 -23.62 -13.04 6.63
CA THR A 336 -22.58 -13.69 7.46
C THR A 336 -22.92 -15.11 7.97
N ASP A 337 -24.12 -15.63 7.69
CA ASP A 337 -24.66 -16.92 8.21
C ASP A 337 -24.55 -17.03 9.76
N GLY A 338 -24.60 -15.89 10.47
CA GLY A 338 -24.54 -15.80 11.93
C GLY A 338 -23.13 -15.84 12.54
N ALA A 339 -22.08 -15.83 11.71
CA ALA A 339 -20.69 -15.75 12.16
C ALA A 339 -20.06 -14.43 11.68
N LEU A 340 -20.15 -13.40 12.53
CA LEU A 340 -19.71 -12.03 12.22
C LEU A 340 -18.20 -11.95 11.95
N VAL A 341 -17.40 -12.81 12.58
CA VAL A 341 -15.95 -12.89 12.37
C VAL A 341 -15.60 -14.26 11.80
N ASN A 342 -15.49 -14.35 10.48
CA ASN A 342 -15.14 -15.59 9.78
C ASN A 342 -13.65 -15.62 9.43
N GLU A 343 -12.88 -16.51 10.07
CA GLU A 343 -11.48 -16.67 9.68
C GLU A 343 -11.37 -17.43 8.33
N ILE A 344 -12.20 -18.45 8.11
CA ILE A 344 -12.31 -19.23 6.85
C ILE A 344 -13.71 -19.86 6.76
N ARG A 345 -14.51 -19.54 5.74
CA ARG A 345 -15.63 -20.43 5.34
C ARG A 345 -15.08 -21.60 4.53
N THR A 346 -14.81 -22.73 5.18
CA THR A 346 -14.88 -24.02 4.46
C THR A 346 -16.35 -24.35 4.20
N ARG A 347 -16.98 -23.67 3.22
CA ARG A 347 -18.15 -24.26 2.56
C ARG A 347 -17.64 -25.52 1.86
N GLY A 348 -17.97 -26.67 2.43
CA GLY A 348 -17.35 -27.95 2.10
C GLY A 348 -17.30 -28.23 0.60
N THR A 349 -16.11 -28.15 0.03
CA THR A 349 -15.70 -29.00 -1.07
C THR A 349 -14.36 -29.60 -0.66
N PRO A 350 -14.26 -30.91 -0.37
CA PRO A 350 -12.94 -31.52 -0.40
C PRO A 350 -12.52 -31.50 -1.86
N THR A 351 -11.69 -30.53 -2.24
CA THR A 351 -11.00 -30.56 -3.53
C THR A 351 -10.09 -31.78 -3.47
N THR A 352 -10.59 -32.93 -3.93
CA THR A 352 -9.80 -34.14 -4.05
C THR A 352 -8.75 -33.89 -5.15
N LEU A 353 -7.53 -34.37 -4.90
CA LEU A 353 -6.37 -34.33 -5.80
C LEU A 353 -6.66 -34.80 -7.25
N ASP A 354 -7.80 -35.43 -7.49
CA ASP A 354 -8.24 -35.91 -8.80
C ASP A 354 -8.81 -34.81 -9.73
N GLN A 355 -8.85 -33.54 -9.30
CA GLN A 355 -9.30 -32.40 -10.12
C GLN A 355 -8.17 -31.43 -10.54
N PHE A 356 -6.90 -31.81 -10.34
CA PHE A 356 -5.74 -31.12 -10.91
C PHE A 356 -5.28 -31.74 -12.23
#